data_AF-A0A7T1I994-F1
#
_entry.id   AF-A0A7T1I994-F1
#
_cell.length_a   1.000
_cell.length_b   1.000
_cell.length_c   1.000
_cell.angle_alpha   90.00
_cell.angle_beta   90.00
_cell.angle_gamma   90.00
#
_symmetry.space_group_name_H-M   'P 1'
#
loop_
_entity.id
_entity.type
_entity.pdbx_description
1 polymer ?
#
loop_
_entity_poly.entity_id
_entity_poly.type
_entity_poly.pdbx_seq_one_letter_code
_entity_poly.pdbx_strand_id
1 'polypeptide(L)' 'MEFKGSLDELKELVAQLGVPCQWQHKGAFELAVFEDGVSNLKLNWWPRDGILRLVGDPEVRDSLQAKLQEMLSRQA' A
#
# COMPACT_ATOMS: atom_id res chain seq x y z
N MET A 1 2.04 -6.27 7.11
CA MET A 1 0.56 -6.25 7.27
C MET A 1 -0.01 -7.32 6.36
N GLU A 2 -1.26 -7.74 6.57
CA GLU A 2 -1.93 -8.70 5.68
C GLU A 2 -3.20 -8.09 5.09
N PHE A 3 -3.50 -8.45 3.84
CA PHE A 3 -4.70 -8.09 3.10
C PHE A 3 -5.04 -9.22 2.13
N LYS A 4 -6.25 -9.78 2.27
CA LYS A 4 -6.72 -10.96 1.53
C LYS A 4 -7.81 -10.64 0.49
N GLY A 5 -8.03 -9.37 0.19
CA GLY A 5 -8.95 -8.93 -0.85
C GLY A 5 -8.33 -8.99 -2.25
N SER A 6 -9.04 -8.41 -3.20
CA SER A 6 -8.65 -8.24 -4.60
C SER A 6 -7.76 -7.00 -4.81
N LEU A 7 -7.10 -6.93 -5.97
CA LEU A 7 -6.31 -5.76 -6.36
C LEU A 7 -7.16 -4.48 -6.40
N ASP A 8 -8.40 -4.58 -6.88
CA ASP A 8 -9.27 -3.42 -7.01
C ASP A 8 -9.70 -2.87 -5.65
N GLU A 9 -10.04 -3.75 -4.70
CA GLU A 9 -10.28 -3.36 -3.30
C GLU A 9 -9.04 -2.71 -2.67
N LEU A 10 -7.84 -3.24 -2.95
CA LEU A 10 -6.60 -2.62 -2.46
C LEU A 10 -6.38 -1.23 -3.06
N LYS A 11 -6.65 -1.04 -4.36
CA LYS A 11 -6.54 0.25 -5.04
C LYS A 11 -7.50 1.27 -4.46
N GLU A 12 -8.75 0.89 -4.20
CA GLU A 12 -9.74 1.74 -3.56
C GLU A 12 -9.32 2.14 -2.15
N LEU A 13 -8.75 1.20 -1.38
CA LEU A 13 -8.23 1.46 -0.05
C LEU A 13 -7.04 2.43 -0.11
N VAL A 14 -6.07 2.20 -1.00
CA VAL A 14 -4.91 3.10 -1.16
C VAL A 14 -5.35 4.49 -1.65
N ALA A 15 -6.37 4.59 -2.51
CA ALA A 15 -6.89 5.87 -2.99
C ALA A 15 -7.45 6.75 -1.84
N GLN A 16 -8.02 6.14 -0.80
CA GLN A 16 -8.52 6.85 0.39
C GLN A 16 -7.40 7.51 1.22
N LEU A 17 -6.14 7.14 1.00
CA LEU A 17 -5.00 7.81 1.65
C LEU A 17 -4.78 9.24 1.12
N GLY A 18 -5.41 9.59 -0.01
CA GLY A 18 -5.33 10.93 -0.60
C GLY A 18 -3.98 11.26 -1.23
N VAL A 19 -3.11 10.27 -1.40
CA VAL A 19 -1.80 10.42 -2.04
C VAL A 19 -1.85 9.73 -3.40
N PRO A 20 -1.64 10.45 -4.52
CA PRO A 20 -1.55 9.85 -5.84
C PRO A 20 -0.47 8.77 -5.90
N CYS A 21 -0.75 7.68 -6.59
CA CYS A 21 0.23 6.63 -6.81
C CYS A 21 0.08 5.98 -8.18
N GLN A 22 1.20 5.47 -8.69
CA GLN A 22 1.24 4.67 -9.91
C GLN A 22 1.34 3.19 -9.57
N TRP A 23 0.43 2.40 -10.14
CA TRP A 23 0.43 0.95 -9.98
C TRP A 23 1.27 0.27 -11.06
N GLN A 24 2.08 -0.70 -10.64
CA GLN A 24 2.91 -1.51 -11.52
C GLN A 24 2.80 -2.98 -11.15
N HIS A 25 2.44 -3.80 -12.13
CA HIS A 25 2.47 -5.25 -12.00
C HIS A 25 3.92 -5.76 -12.12
N LYS A 26 4.39 -6.55 -11.15
CA LYS A 26 5.75 -7.12 -11.10
C LYS A 26 5.75 -8.64 -11.10
N GLY A 27 4.73 -9.26 -11.70
CA GLY A 27 4.59 -10.71 -11.79
C GLY A 27 4.08 -11.31 -10.48
N ALA A 28 4.96 -11.43 -9.48
CA ALA A 28 4.63 -12.05 -8.20
C ALA A 28 3.93 -11.10 -7.20
N PHE A 29 3.97 -9.80 -7.46
CA PHE A 29 3.42 -8.77 -6.60
C PHE A 29 2.97 -7.54 -7.38
N GLU A 30 2.14 -6.74 -6.74
CA GLU A 30 1.73 -5.41 -7.19
C GLU A 30 2.51 -4.35 -6.43
N LEU A 31 2.92 -3.31 -7.13
CA LEU A 31 3.68 -2.19 -6.58
C LEU A 31 2.90 -0.89 -6.80
N ALA A 32 2.56 -0.19 -5.72
CA ALA A 32 2.11 1.20 -5.79
C ALA A 32 3.30 2.12 -5.46
N VAL A 33 3.64 3.02 -6.38
CA VAL A 33 4.67 4.06 -6.17
C VAL A 33 3.97 5.37 -5.87
N PHE A 34 4.13 5.91 -4.68
CA PHE A 34 3.48 7.16 -4.28
C PHE A 34 4.22 8.36 -4.87
N GLU A 35 3.46 9.28 -5.45
CA GLU A 35 3.97 10.48 -6.13
C GLU A 35 3.99 11.68 -5.16
N ASP A 36 4.72 11.54 -4.06
CA ASP A 36 4.88 12.63 -3.07
C ASP A 36 6.11 13.51 -3.29
N GLY A 37 6.94 13.16 -4.27
CA GLY A 37 8.13 13.92 -4.69
C GLY A 37 9.30 13.90 -3.70
N VAL A 38 9.19 13.24 -2.54
CA VAL A 38 10.17 13.36 -1.45
C VAL A 38 10.54 12.01 -0.84
N SER A 39 9.59 11.13 -0.55
CA SER A 39 9.85 9.97 0.32
C SER A 39 10.22 8.69 -0.43
N ASN A 40 10.03 8.66 -1.76
CA ASN A 40 10.15 7.45 -2.60
C ASN A 40 9.34 6.27 -2.04
N LEU A 41 8.19 6.57 -1.42
CA LEU A 41 7.34 5.60 -0.76
C LEU A 41 6.71 4.63 -1.77
N LYS A 42 6.68 3.37 -1.39
CA LYS A 42 6.22 2.24 -2.18
C LYS A 42 5.42 1.28 -1.32
N LEU A 43 4.28 0.82 -1.83
CA LEU A 43 3.53 -0.30 -1.27
C LEU A 43 3.74 -1.52 -2.15
N ASN A 44 4.25 -2.60 -1.58
CA ASN A 44 4.33 -3.90 -2.23
C ASN A 44 3.22 -4.81 -1.69
N TRP A 45 2.50 -5.48 -2.58
CA TRP A 45 1.46 -6.44 -2.22
C TRP A 45 1.66 -7.78 -2.94
N TRP A 46 1.84 -8.86 -2.18
CA TRP A 46 1.91 -10.22 -2.70
C TRP A 46 0.53 -10.89 -2.56
N PRO A 47 -0.28 -10.97 -3.64
CA PRO A 47 -1.65 -11.47 -3.55
C PRO A 47 -1.73 -12.94 -3.12
N ARG A 48 -0.71 -13.75 -3.47
CA ARG A 48 -0.64 -15.16 -3.09
C ARG A 48 -0.65 -15.38 -1.58
N ASP A 49 0.09 -14.53 -0.85
CA ASP A 49 0.30 -14.67 0.59
C ASP A 49 -0.48 -13.61 1.39
N GLY A 50 -1.10 -12.65 0.69
CA GLY A 50 -1.78 -11.50 1.27
C GLY A 50 -0.83 -10.48 1.92
N ILE A 51 0.48 -10.58 1.71
CA ILE A 51 1.46 -9.74 2.42
C ILE A 51 1.47 -8.32 1.85
N LEU A 52 1.34 -7.32 2.71
CA LEU A 52 1.54 -5.90 2.41
C LEU A 52 2.78 -5.34 3.12
N ARG A 53 3.63 -4.63 2.36
CA ARG A 53 4.84 -3.99 2.88
C ARG A 53 5.05 -2.60 2.29
N LEU A 54 5.16 -1.61 3.17
CA LEU A 54 5.61 -0.26 2.82
C LEU A 54 7.14 -0.16 2.87
N VAL A 55 7.72 0.54 1.90
CA VAL A 55 9.15 0.80 1.78
C VAL A 55 9.34 2.25 1.36
N GLY A 56 10.29 2.98 1.96
CA GLY A 56 10.51 4.40 1.70
C GLY A 56 11.14 5.07 2.92
N ASP A 57 11.12 6.40 2.91
CA ASP A 57 11.55 7.22 4.05
C ASP A 57 10.82 6.80 5.35
N PRO A 58 11.54 6.52 6.47
CA PRO A 58 10.92 6.06 7.71
C PRO A 58 9.86 6.99 8.29
N GLU A 59 10.06 8.31 8.25
CA GLU A 59 9.15 9.28 8.88
C GLU A 59 7.79 9.28 8.18
N VAL A 60 7.80 9.24 6.85
CA VAL A 60 6.58 9.17 6.05
C VAL A 60 5.98 7.77 6.10
N ARG A 61 6.81 6.73 5.95
CA ARG A 61 6.40 5.32 5.94
C ARG A 61 5.63 4.95 7.20
N ASP A 62 6.14 5.31 8.37
CA ASP A 62 5.57 4.86 9.64
C ASP A 62 4.18 5.47 9.87
N SER A 63 4.00 6.74 9.47
CA SER A 63 2.69 7.41 9.53
C SER A 63 1.67 6.81 8.57
N LEU A 64 2.07 6.51 7.32
CA LEU A 64 1.18 5.89 6.33
C LEU A 64 0.87 4.44 6.69
N GLN A 65 1.85 3.72 7.25
CA GLN A 65 1.67 2.36 7.71
C GLN A 65 0.62 2.29 8.83
N ALA A 66 0.67 3.18 9.81
CA ALA A 66 -0.33 3.23 10.88
C ALA A 66 -1.74 3.47 10.33
N LYS A 67 -1.91 4.43 9.41
CA LYS A 67 -3.20 4.70 8.74
C LYS A 67 -3.70 3.47 7.97
N LEU A 68 -2.82 2.84 7.18
CA LEU A 68 -3.18 1.65 6.41
C LEU A 68 -3.60 0.49 7.32
N GLN A 69 -2.89 0.27 8.44
CA GLN A 69 -3.27 -0.74 9.44
C GLN A 69 -4.65 -0.47 10.04
N GLU A 70 -4.94 0.78 10.39
CA GLU A 70 -6.23 1.17 10.94
C GLU A 70 -7.37 0.97 9.93
N MET A 71 -7.15 1.27 8.66
CA MET A 71 -8.13 1.04 7.61
C MET A 71 -8.39 -0.45 7.39
N LEU A 72 -7.33 -1.26 7.37
CA LEU A 72 -7.41 -2.71 7.20
C LEU A 72 -8.14 -3.39 8.37
N SER A 73 -7.94 -2.92 9.61
CA SER A 73 -8.62 -3.50 10.78
C SER A 73 -10.12 -3.19 10.84
N ARG A 74 -10.59 -2.16 10.13
CA ARG A 74 -12.02 -1.80 10.01
C ARG A 74 -12.75 -2.60 8.92
N GLN A 75 -12.02 -3.29 8.05
CA GLN A 75 -12.57 -4.14 7.00
C GLN A 75 -12.64 -5.63 7.39
N ALA A 76 -12.00 -6.01 8.50
CA ALA A 76 -12.02 -7.36 9.07
C ALA A 76 -13.20 -7.55 10.03
#